data_AF-A0A962VKG4-F1
#
_entry.id   AF-A0A962VKG4-F1
#
_cell.length_a   1.000
_cell.length_b   1.000
_cell.length_c   1.000
_cell.angle_alpha   90.00
_cell.angle_beta   90.00
_cell.angle_gamma   90.00
#
_symmetry.space_group_name_H-M   'P 1'
#
loop_
_entity.id
_entity.type
_entity.pdbx_description
1 polymer ?
#
loop_
_entity_poly.entity_id
_entity_poly.type
_entity_poly.pdbx_seq_one_letter_code
_entity_poly.pdbx_strand_id
1 'polypeptide(L)' 'MAEFFHMGGYGLYVWGSFGVTALFMIAEPLLLRSRSQQIKKRIARVARLEQEVNQ' A
#
# COMPACT_ATOMS: atom_id res chain seq x y z
N MET A 1 -28.90 -3.67 13.71
CA MET A 1 -27.63 -3.46 12.97
C MET A 1 -27.77 -3.46 11.44
N ALA A 2 -28.89 -3.94 10.86
CA ALA A 2 -29.15 -3.86 9.41
C ALA A 2 -30.00 -2.64 8.99
N GLU A 3 -30.55 -1.88 9.95
CA GLU A 3 -31.40 -0.70 9.71
C GLU A 3 -30.63 0.50 9.13
N PHE A 4 -29.30 0.53 9.27
CA PHE A 4 -28.42 1.53 8.64
C PHE A 4 -28.23 1.31 7.13
N PHE A 5 -28.51 0.10 6.63
CA PHE A 5 -28.50 -0.21 5.19
C PHE A 5 -29.85 0.05 4.51
N HIS A 6 -30.94 0.18 5.28
CA HIS A 6 -32.30 0.27 4.76
C HIS A 6 -32.92 1.69 4.81
N MET A 7 -32.29 2.68 5.43
CA MET A 7 -32.63 4.10 5.20
C MET A 7 -31.99 4.62 3.89
N GLY A 8 -32.54 4.20 2.75
CA GLY A 8 -32.52 4.99 1.51
C GLY A 8 -31.17 5.48 0.96
N GLY A 9 -30.14 4.63 0.86
CA GLY A 9 -29.01 4.86 -0.06
C GLY A 9 -27.82 5.70 0.45
N TYR A 10 -27.87 6.28 1.64
CA TYR A 10 -26.77 7.12 2.16
C TYR A 10 -25.60 6.33 2.77
N GLY A 11 -25.83 5.14 3.32
CA GLY A 11 -24.77 4.32 3.93
C GLY A 11 -23.70 3.87 2.92
N LEU A 12 -24.12 3.55 1.69
CA LEU A 12 -23.22 3.23 0.58
C LEU A 12 -22.38 4.43 0.14
N TYR A 13 -22.86 5.66 0.29
CA TYR A 13 -22.14 6.88 -0.09
C TYR A 13 -21.06 7.25 0.92
N VAL A 14 -21.36 7.14 2.23
CA VAL A 14 -20.39 7.37 3.31
C VAL A 14 -19.30 6.30 3.25
N TRP A 15 -19.71 5.03 3.17
CA TRP A 15 -18.75 3.93 3.06
C TRP A 15 -17.97 3.96 1.74
N GLY A 16 -18.60 4.40 0.64
CA GLY A 16 -17.95 4.66 -0.63
C GLY A 16 -16.89 5.76 -0.54
N SER A 17 -17.18 6.88 0.11
CA SER A 17 -16.25 8.02 0.25
C SER A 17 -15.06 7.69 1.16
N PHE A 18 -15.32 6.98 2.27
CA PHE A 18 -14.26 6.45 3.14
C PHE A 18 -13.45 5.37 2.43
N GLY A 19 -14.11 4.48 1.66
CA GLY A 19 -13.47 3.46 0.85
C GLY A 19 -12.59 4.04 -0.25
N VAL A 20 -13.04 5.09 -0.95
CA VAL A 20 -12.26 5.81 -1.98
C VAL A 20 -11.05 6.50 -1.35
N THR A 21 -11.22 7.17 -0.21
CA THR A 21 -10.10 7.78 0.52
C THR A 21 -9.07 6.73 0.95
N ALA A 22 -9.52 5.62 1.52
CA ALA A 22 -8.65 4.51 1.89
C ALA A 22 -7.98 3.87 0.67
N LEU A 23 -8.70 3.74 -0.45
CA LEU A 23 -8.16 3.21 -1.71
C LEU A 23 -7.02 4.10 -2.22
N PHE A 24 -7.21 5.42 -2.25
CA PHE A 24 -6.15 6.36 -2.65
C PHE A 24 -4.96 6.31 -1.69
N MET A 25 -5.22 6.29 -0.37
CA MET A 25 -4.19 6.20 0.66
C MET A 25 -3.40 4.88 0.59
N ILE A 26 -3.99 3.81 0.06
CA ILE A 26 -3.34 2.50 -0.14
C ILE A 26 -2.67 2.39 -1.53
N ALA A 27 -3.23 3.03 -2.55
CA ALA A 27 -2.71 2.99 -3.92
C ALA A 27 -1.29 3.57 -4.01
N GLU A 28 -1.04 4.72 -3.39
CA GLU A 28 0.30 5.34 -3.36
C GLU A 28 1.37 4.43 -2.70
N PRO A 29 1.19 3.90 -1.48
CA PRO A 29 2.17 3.03 -0.86
C PRO A 29 2.27 1.65 -1.52
N LEU A 30 1.28 1.17 -2.27
CA LEU A 30 1.42 -0.05 -3.08
C LEU A 30 2.41 0.15 -4.23
N LEU A 31 2.29 1.26 -4.97
CA LEU A 31 3.25 1.62 -6.00
C LEU A 31 4.64 1.88 -5.40
N LEU A 32 4.70 2.58 -4.26
CA LEU A 32 5.94 2.87 -3.57
C LEU A 32 6.60 1.62 -2.99
N ARG A 33 5.83 0.68 -2.42
CA ARG A 33 6.32 -0.63 -1.94
C ARG A 33 6.91 -1.45 -3.08
N SER A 34 6.26 -1.47 -4.25
CA SER A 34 6.80 -2.17 -5.43
C SER A 34 8.18 -1.62 -5.80
N ARG A 35 8.38 -0.30 -5.72
CA ARG A 35 9.70 0.34 -5.89
C ARG A 35 10.67 0.03 -4.75
N SER A 36 10.23 0.07 -3.49
CA SER A 36 11.09 -0.22 -2.34
C SER A 36 11.63 -1.65 -2.37
N GLN A 37 10.88 -2.62 -2.89
CA GLN A 37 11.35 -3.99 -3.07
C GLN A 37 12.48 -4.08 -4.11
N GLN A 38 12.45 -3.24 -5.15
CA GLN A 38 13.53 -3.14 -6.14
C GLN A 38 14.79 -2.49 -5.54
N ILE A 39 14.63 -1.46 -4.70
CA ILE A 39 15.75 -0.80 -4.01
C ILE A 39 16.42 -1.77 -3.02
N LYS A 40 15.64 -2.53 -2.23
CA LYS A 40 16.18 -3.54 -1.32
C LYS A 40 16.98 -4.61 -2.05
N LYS A 41 16.50 -5.10 -3.20
CA LYS A 41 17.24 -6.06 -4.03
C LYS A 41 18.57 -5.49 -4.53
N ARG A 42 18.63 -4.18 -4.82
CA ARG A 42 19.85 -3.51 -5.28
C ARG A 42 20.86 -3.35 -4.14
N ILE A 43 20.41 -2.93 -2.96
CA ILE A 43 21.27 -2.82 -1.77
C ILE A 43 21.81 -4.20 -1.36
N ALA A 44 20.96 -5.23 -1.36
CA ALA A 44 21.37 -6.60 -1.04
C ALA A 44 22.45 -7.16 -2.00
N ARG A 45 22.51 -6.65 -3.24
CA ARG A 45 23.55 -7.05 -4.21
C ARG A 45 24.86 -6.31 -3.95
N VAL A 46 24.82 -5.02 -3.63
CA VAL A 46 26.01 -4.23 -3.30
C VAL A 46 26.65 -4.72 -2.00
N ALA A 47 25.85 -5.01 -0.97
CA ALA A 47 26.36 -5.53 0.31
C ALA A 47 27.10 -6.87 0.18
N ARG A 48 26.73 -7.72 -0.80
CA ARG A 48 27.44 -8.99 -1.07
C ARG A 48 28.81 -8.77 -1.70
N LEU A 49 28.94 -7.76 -2.57
CA LEU A 49 30.21 -7.44 -3.22
C LEU A 49 31.17 -6.76 -2.24
N GLU A 50 30.67 -5.91 -1.32
CA GLU A 50 31.51 -5.36 -0.25
C GLU A 50 32.04 -6.45 0.70
N GLN A 51 31.27 -7.51 0.94
CA GLN A 51 31.73 -8.64 1.76
C GLN A 51 32.87 -9.43 1.10
N GLU A 52 32.85 -9.62 -0.23
CA GLU A 52 33.92 -10.32 -0.96
C GLU A 52 35.17 -9.45 -1.16
N VAL A 53 35.03 -8.13 -1.33
CA VAL A 53 36.18 -7.22 -1.49
C VAL A 53 36.87 -6.91 -0.15
N ASN A 54 36.16 -7.00 0.97
CA ASN A 54 36.69 -6.79 2.32
C ASN A 54 37.13 -8.09 3.02
N GLN A 55 37.31 -9.18 2.27
CA GLN A 55 37.96 -10.43 2.70
C GLN A 55 39.36 -10.49 2.08
#